data_AF-A0A6G7PU29-F1
#
_entry.id   AF-A0A6G7PU29-F1
#
_cell.length_a   1.000
_cell.length_b   1.000
_cell.length_c   1.000
_cell.angle_alpha   90.00
_cell.angle_beta   90.00
_cell.angle_gamma   90.00
#
_symmetry.space_group_name_H-M   'P 1'
#
loop_
_entity.id
_entity.type
_entity.pdbx_description
1 polymer ?
#
loop_
_entity_poly.entity_id
_entity_poly.type
_entity_poly.pdbx_seq_one_letter_code
_entity_poly.pdbx_strand_id
1 'polypeptide(L)'
;MFANWQEVLFRHLKLYHYPVGIRFHWQEESLDQIKVDKVCRNRLTFCQFVAFTRMSGYSTLISPGAISCVTAADVFGLRPDKEKCLKALKKFFPQEDPAQAFYQQRPRLSPQELKGISLWPLDKLPFKADLVLLVCDNLQATHLLDDTIAVSGQASLPFAHKVNGAFCGTAVSAYKHKRVELSLACPGAYTSGKMERGELILCFPWEIFEKVIDRLQERAIRQGASLLSGSRDYVGLDVCGNCPLMIFK
;
A
#
# COMPACT_ATOMS: atom_id res chain seq x y z
N MET A 1 -14.26 1.27 15.38
CA MET A 1 -13.85 -0.08 14.92
C MET A 1 -12.44 -0.07 14.38
N PHE A 2 -12.15 0.68 13.30
CA PHE A 2 -10.81 0.68 12.66
C PHE A 2 -9.67 1.26 13.51
N ALA A 3 -9.98 2.18 14.44
CA ALA A 3 -9.00 2.65 15.43
C ALA A 3 -8.38 1.50 16.25
N ASN A 4 -9.13 0.42 16.51
CA ASN A 4 -8.62 -0.76 17.18
C ASN A 4 -7.61 -1.53 16.29
N TRP A 5 -7.83 -1.57 14.97
CA TRP A 5 -6.94 -2.28 14.04
C TRP A 5 -5.60 -1.57 13.86
N GLN A 6 -5.60 -0.24 13.83
CA GLN A 6 -4.34 0.50 13.82
C GLN A 6 -3.55 0.26 15.10
N GLU A 7 -4.21 0.28 16.26
CA GLU A 7 -3.57 -0.01 17.54
C GLU A 7 -2.97 -1.42 17.56
N VAL A 8 -3.69 -2.43 17.05
CA VAL A 8 -3.17 -3.80 16.90
C VAL A 8 -1.89 -3.81 16.08
N LEU A 9 -1.88 -3.14 14.92
CA LEU A 9 -0.69 -3.09 14.06
C LEU A 9 0.48 -2.35 14.73
N PHE A 10 0.22 -1.24 15.40
CA PHE A 10 1.26 -0.48 16.11
C PHE A 10 1.80 -1.25 17.30
N ARG A 11 0.94 -1.92 18.05
CA ARG A 11 1.32 -2.71 19.22
C ARG A 11 2.15 -3.93 18.83
N HIS A 12 1.65 -4.70 17.88
CA HIS A 12 2.15 -6.04 17.58
C HIS A 12 3.14 -6.12 16.42
N LEU A 13 3.00 -5.26 15.41
CA LEU A 13 3.98 -5.19 14.31
C LEU A 13 4.97 -4.03 14.48
N LYS A 14 4.76 -3.11 15.42
CA LYS A 14 5.59 -1.90 15.59
C LYS A 14 5.72 -1.08 14.31
N LEU A 15 4.61 -0.97 13.55
CA LEU A 15 4.62 -0.12 12.37
C LEU A 15 4.99 1.31 12.76
N TYR A 16 5.88 1.91 11.97
CA TYR A 16 6.34 3.28 12.18
C TYR A 16 5.39 4.33 11.57
N HIS A 17 4.62 3.93 10.55
CA HIS A 17 3.73 4.81 9.80
C HIS A 17 2.27 4.33 9.87
N TYR A 18 1.33 5.27 9.75
CA TYR A 18 -0.10 4.96 9.69
C TYR A 18 -0.42 4.11 8.45
N PRO A 19 -1.12 2.97 8.58
CA PRO A 19 -1.71 2.28 7.44
C PRO A 19 -2.68 3.22 6.72
N VAL A 20 -2.64 3.23 5.39
CA VAL A 20 -3.43 4.16 4.58
C VAL A 20 -4.60 3.43 3.93
N GLY A 21 -5.81 3.74 4.38
CA GLY A 21 -7.04 3.40 3.66
C GLY A 21 -7.14 4.20 2.36
N ILE A 22 -7.42 3.52 1.25
CA ILE A 22 -7.64 4.10 -0.07
C ILE A 22 -9.09 3.83 -0.48
N ARG A 23 -9.83 4.89 -0.81
CA ARG A 23 -11.16 4.80 -1.39
C ARG A 23 -11.18 5.45 -2.77
N PHE A 24 -11.65 4.70 -3.75
CA PHE A 24 -11.95 5.18 -5.09
C PHE A 24 -13.37 5.73 -5.12
N HIS A 25 -13.50 6.92 -5.71
CA HIS A 25 -14.78 7.60 -5.89
C HIS A 25 -15.10 7.64 -7.38
N TRP A 26 -16.17 6.95 -7.76
CA TRP A 26 -16.59 6.78 -9.16
C TRP A 26 -17.54 7.90 -9.60
N GLN A 27 -17.91 7.95 -10.89
CA GLN A 27 -18.66 9.08 -11.48
C GLN A 27 -19.95 9.46 -10.73
N GLU A 28 -20.64 8.48 -10.15
CA GLU A 28 -21.91 8.67 -9.43
C GLU A 28 -21.73 9.41 -8.09
N GLU A 29 -20.50 9.49 -7.56
CA GLU A 29 -20.23 10.08 -6.25
C GLU A 29 -19.93 11.58 -6.33
N SER A 30 -20.44 12.35 -5.37
CA SER A 30 -20.09 13.78 -5.23
C SER A 30 -18.87 13.95 -4.32
N LEU A 31 -17.77 14.45 -4.89
CA LEU A 31 -16.53 14.69 -4.14
C LEU A 31 -16.67 15.78 -3.07
N ASP A 32 -17.55 16.77 -3.30
CA ASP A 32 -17.73 17.91 -2.39
C ASP A 32 -18.33 17.51 -1.04
N GLN A 33 -18.92 16.32 -0.96
CA GLN A 33 -19.48 15.78 0.28
C GLN A 33 -18.41 15.08 1.14
N ILE A 34 -17.22 14.81 0.58
CA ILE A 34 -16.15 14.09 1.27
C ILE A 34 -15.36 15.06 2.14
N LYS A 35 -15.60 15.01 3.45
CA LYS A 35 -14.93 15.87 4.43
C LYS A 35 -13.59 15.27 4.88
N VAL A 36 -12.49 15.69 4.26
CA VAL A 36 -11.13 15.31 4.65
C VAL A 36 -10.46 16.39 5.52
N ASP A 37 -9.40 16.03 6.23
CA ASP A 37 -8.65 16.94 7.11
C ASP A 37 -7.97 18.06 6.31
N LYS A 38 -7.33 17.71 5.18
CA LYS A 38 -6.54 18.63 4.36
C LYS A 38 -6.74 18.37 2.87
N VAL A 39 -6.89 19.43 2.09
CA VAL A 39 -6.87 19.38 0.62
C VAL A 39 -5.64 20.12 0.12
N CYS A 40 -4.82 19.46 -0.69
CA CYS A 40 -3.64 20.10 -1.27
C CYS A 40 -4.04 21.02 -2.43
N ARG A 41 -3.55 22.27 -2.40
CA ARG A 41 -3.76 23.24 -3.50
C ARG A 41 -2.84 22.99 -4.69
N ASN A 42 -1.69 22.36 -4.46
CA ASN A 42 -0.69 22.09 -5.49
C ASN A 42 -0.86 20.69 -6.07
N ARG A 43 -0.40 20.49 -7.30
CA ARG A 43 -0.33 19.16 -7.89
C ARG A 43 0.82 18.37 -7.27
N LEU A 44 0.52 17.21 -6.69
CA LEU A 44 1.50 16.32 -6.10
C LEU A 44 1.50 14.96 -6.81
N THR A 45 2.57 14.20 -6.62
CA THR A 45 2.59 12.78 -7.02
C THR A 45 1.70 11.97 -6.09
N PHE A 46 1.15 10.84 -6.56
CA PHE A 46 0.41 9.92 -5.68
C PHE A 46 1.26 9.47 -4.47
N CYS A 47 2.57 9.24 -4.69
CA CYS A 47 3.50 8.89 -3.62
C CYS A 47 3.56 9.96 -2.52
N GLN A 48 3.53 11.26 -2.88
CA GLN A 48 3.51 12.35 -1.91
C GLN A 48 2.20 12.41 -1.12
N PHE A 49 1.05 12.13 -1.75
CA PHE A 49 -0.22 12.05 -1.04
C PHE A 49 -0.26 10.89 -0.04
N VAL A 50 0.28 9.72 -0.42
CA VAL A 50 0.44 8.58 0.49
C VAL A 50 1.42 8.92 1.62
N ALA A 51 2.56 9.54 1.31
CA ALA A 51 3.53 9.98 2.32
C ALA A 51 2.90 10.96 3.31
N PHE A 52 2.17 11.96 2.82
CA PHE A 52 1.42 12.90 3.65
C PHE A 52 0.49 12.16 4.61
N THR A 53 -0.35 11.26 4.10
CA THR A 53 -1.33 10.54 4.91
C THR A 53 -0.66 9.65 5.95
N ARG A 54 0.30 8.82 5.53
CA ARG A 54 0.96 7.82 6.39
C ARG A 54 1.87 8.43 7.45
N MET A 55 2.42 9.62 7.21
CA MET A 55 3.39 10.27 8.10
C MET A 55 2.74 11.33 9.00
N SER A 56 1.73 12.06 8.50
CA SER A 56 1.08 13.12 9.28
C SER A 56 -0.16 12.67 10.03
N GLY A 57 -0.74 11.51 9.67
CA GLY A 57 -2.01 11.06 10.24
C GLY A 57 -3.19 11.95 9.85
N TYR A 58 -3.12 12.68 8.73
CA TYR A 58 -4.24 13.46 8.17
C TYR A 58 -4.80 12.80 6.91
N SER A 59 -6.12 12.82 6.78
CA SER A 59 -6.82 12.43 5.56
C SER A 59 -6.74 13.51 4.47
N THR A 60 -6.83 13.08 3.20
CA THR A 60 -6.82 13.98 2.05
C THR A 60 -7.61 13.43 0.87
N LEU A 61 -7.98 14.32 -0.05
CA LEU A 61 -8.72 14.01 -1.27
C LEU A 61 -7.91 14.41 -2.48
N ILE A 62 -7.82 13.50 -3.45
CA ILE A 62 -7.11 13.65 -4.71
C ILE A 62 -8.16 13.76 -5.81
N SER A 63 -8.32 14.98 -6.35
CA SER A 63 -9.13 15.21 -7.55
C SER A 63 -8.35 14.83 -8.82
N PRO A 64 -9.00 14.66 -9.99
CA PRO A 64 -8.34 14.20 -11.21
C PRO A 64 -7.20 15.13 -11.66
N GLY A 65 -7.36 16.43 -11.40
CA GLY A 65 -6.37 17.45 -11.70
C GLY A 65 -5.18 17.51 -10.74
N ALA A 66 -5.27 16.88 -9.56
CA ALA A 66 -4.29 17.02 -8.49
C ALA A 66 -3.04 16.14 -8.68
N ILE A 67 -3.07 15.11 -9.53
CA ILE A 67 -1.93 14.24 -9.77
C ILE A 67 -0.96 14.86 -10.80
N SER A 68 0.29 15.08 -10.38
CA SER A 68 1.38 15.55 -11.25
C SER A 68 2.13 14.41 -11.97
N CYS A 69 2.19 13.22 -11.38
CA CYS A 69 2.90 12.08 -11.94
C CYS A 69 2.13 11.46 -13.12
N VAL A 70 2.70 11.50 -14.33
CA VAL A 70 2.09 10.93 -15.55
C VAL A 70 1.77 9.44 -15.42
N THR A 71 2.63 8.67 -14.73
CA THR A 71 2.40 7.22 -14.53
C THR A 71 1.20 6.97 -13.62
N ALA A 72 1.05 7.75 -12.54
CA ALA A 72 -0.10 7.61 -11.66
C ALA A 72 -1.40 8.07 -12.34
N ALA A 73 -1.36 9.19 -13.08
CA ALA A 73 -2.51 9.67 -13.83
C ALA A 73 -2.99 8.67 -14.90
N ASP A 74 -2.05 7.97 -15.56
CA ASP A 74 -2.32 6.89 -16.52
C ASP A 74 -2.91 5.65 -15.85
N VAL A 75 -2.27 5.16 -14.79
CA VAL A 75 -2.68 3.94 -14.07
C VAL A 75 -4.06 4.08 -13.43
N PHE A 76 -4.38 5.24 -12.87
CA PHE A 76 -5.70 5.50 -12.30
C PHE A 76 -6.75 5.88 -13.35
N GLY A 77 -6.40 5.99 -14.63
CA GLY A 77 -7.36 6.37 -15.68
C GLY A 77 -7.81 7.84 -15.62
N LEU A 78 -7.19 8.69 -14.79
CA LEU A 78 -7.62 10.07 -14.53
C LEU A 78 -7.28 11.02 -15.68
N ARG A 79 -6.04 10.97 -16.15
CA ARG A 79 -5.57 11.74 -17.31
C ARG A 79 -4.50 10.92 -18.04
N PRO A 80 -4.91 9.86 -18.77
CA PRO A 80 -3.98 9.02 -19.51
C PRO A 80 -3.23 9.82 -20.56
N ASP A 81 -1.93 9.59 -20.67
CA ASP A 81 -1.05 10.24 -21.64
C ASP A 81 0.02 9.22 -22.06
N LYS A 82 -0.30 8.46 -23.12
CA LYS A 82 0.53 7.35 -23.60
C LYS A 82 1.92 7.82 -23.99
N GLU A 83 2.03 8.92 -24.72
CA GLU A 83 3.30 9.44 -25.21
C GLU A 83 4.23 9.87 -24.06
N LYS A 84 3.71 10.62 -23.08
CA LYS A 84 4.51 10.98 -21.90
C LYS A 84 4.87 9.76 -21.06
N CYS A 85 4.00 8.75 -20.98
CA CYS A 85 4.33 7.50 -20.30
C CYS A 85 5.44 6.73 -20.99
N LEU A 86 5.40 6.60 -22.32
CA LEU A 86 6.47 5.96 -23.11
C LEU A 86 7.78 6.75 -22.98
N LYS A 87 7.73 8.08 -23.03
CA LYS A 87 8.91 8.94 -22.79
C LYS A 87 9.51 8.71 -21.39
N ALA A 88 8.67 8.60 -20.35
CA ALA A 88 9.14 8.30 -19.00
C ALA A 88 9.75 6.90 -18.87
N LEU A 89 9.30 5.94 -19.69
CA LEU A 89 9.82 4.57 -19.72
C LEU A 89 11.19 4.47 -20.40
N LYS A 90 11.58 5.41 -21.27
CA LYS A 90 12.90 5.41 -21.92
C LYS A 90 14.08 5.40 -20.94
N LYS A 91 13.87 5.82 -19.68
CA LYS A 91 14.87 5.71 -18.60
C LYS A 91 15.21 4.26 -18.24
N PHE A 92 14.26 3.34 -18.37
CA PHE A 92 14.39 1.92 -18.00
C PHE A 92 14.50 1.02 -19.24
N PHE A 93 13.86 1.42 -20.33
CA PHE A 93 13.80 0.69 -21.58
C PHE A 93 14.27 1.61 -22.71
N PRO A 94 15.57 1.64 -23.03
CA PRO A 94 16.11 2.57 -24.03
C PRO A 94 15.60 2.30 -25.45
N GLN A 95 15.19 1.05 -25.73
CA GLN A 95 14.56 0.65 -26.98
C GLN A 95 13.04 0.82 -26.92
N GLU A 96 12.40 1.15 -28.05
CA GLU A 96 10.97 1.47 -28.08
C GLU A 96 10.06 0.25 -27.91
N ASP A 97 10.41 -0.89 -28.51
CA ASP A 97 9.56 -2.09 -28.46
C ASP A 97 9.37 -2.63 -27.04
N PRO A 98 10.43 -2.77 -26.20
CA PRO A 98 10.25 -3.14 -24.80
C PRO A 98 9.44 -2.12 -23.99
N ALA A 99 9.58 -0.82 -24.27
CA ALA A 99 8.82 0.22 -23.60
C ALA A 99 7.31 0.14 -23.94
N GLN A 100 6.97 -0.15 -25.20
CA GLN A 100 5.59 -0.36 -25.64
C GLN A 100 4.97 -1.59 -25.00
N ALA A 101 5.67 -2.73 -25.01
CA ALA A 101 5.21 -3.97 -24.38
C ALA A 101 4.97 -3.76 -22.88
N PHE A 102 5.93 -3.12 -22.19
CA PHE A 102 5.78 -2.79 -20.77
C PHE A 102 4.58 -1.87 -20.51
N TYR A 103 4.42 -0.83 -21.33
CA TYR A 103 3.27 0.05 -21.22
C TYR A 103 1.97 -0.76 -21.34
N GLN A 104 1.81 -1.60 -22.34
CA GLN A 104 0.57 -2.37 -22.54
C GLN A 104 0.22 -3.27 -21.35
N GLN A 105 1.21 -3.91 -20.72
CA GLN A 105 1.01 -4.81 -19.58
C GLN A 105 0.73 -4.11 -18.25
N ARG A 106 0.89 -2.79 -18.16
CA ARG A 106 0.71 -2.05 -16.91
C ARG A 106 -0.74 -2.15 -16.43
N PRO A 107 -1.00 -2.45 -15.13
CA PRO A 107 -2.35 -2.44 -14.60
C PRO A 107 -2.93 -1.01 -14.67
N ARG A 108 -4.13 -0.88 -15.24
CA ARG A 108 -4.87 0.38 -15.30
C ARG A 108 -6.34 0.19 -14.97
N LEU A 109 -6.91 1.20 -14.32
CA LEU A 109 -8.36 1.41 -14.26
C LEU A 109 -8.85 1.97 -15.60
N SER A 110 -10.13 1.76 -15.90
CA SER A 110 -10.75 2.31 -17.10
C SER A 110 -10.63 3.85 -17.10
N PRO A 111 -10.32 4.47 -18.25
CA PRO A 111 -10.26 5.92 -18.35
C PRO A 111 -11.58 6.58 -17.93
N GLN A 112 -11.47 7.73 -17.26
CA GLN A 112 -12.59 8.65 -16.98
C GLN A 112 -13.71 8.13 -16.05
N GLU A 113 -13.67 6.87 -15.61
CA GLU A 113 -14.63 6.33 -14.62
C GLU A 113 -14.34 6.85 -13.20
N LEU A 114 -13.06 7.02 -12.87
CA LEU A 114 -12.63 7.48 -11.56
C LEU A 114 -12.72 9.00 -11.46
N LYS A 115 -13.51 9.50 -10.51
CA LYS A 115 -13.67 10.93 -10.25
C LYS A 115 -12.70 11.44 -9.19
N GLY A 116 -12.26 10.60 -8.26
CA GLY A 116 -11.28 10.99 -7.24
C GLY A 116 -10.82 9.82 -6.38
N ILE A 117 -9.83 10.09 -5.53
CA ILE A 117 -9.29 9.13 -4.58
C ILE A 117 -9.20 9.82 -3.23
N SER A 118 -9.78 9.25 -2.17
CA SER A 118 -9.51 9.72 -0.83
C SER A 118 -8.56 8.78 -0.11
N LEU A 119 -7.63 9.37 0.65
CA LEU A 119 -6.65 8.67 1.46
C LEU A 119 -6.90 9.02 2.92
N TRP A 120 -6.91 8.00 3.76
CA TRP A 120 -7.22 8.13 5.18
C TRP A 120 -6.24 7.30 6.01
N PRO A 121 -5.76 7.82 7.14
CA PRO A 121 -5.20 6.96 8.18
C PRO A 121 -6.27 5.96 8.63
N LEU A 122 -5.87 4.71 8.87
CA LEU A 122 -6.80 3.61 9.17
C LEU A 122 -7.69 3.91 10.38
N ASP A 123 -7.17 4.54 11.44
CA ASP A 123 -7.92 4.92 12.63
C ASP A 123 -9.00 6.00 12.40
N LYS A 124 -8.88 6.78 11.33
CA LYS A 124 -9.78 7.89 10.97
C LYS A 124 -10.77 7.55 9.85
N LEU A 125 -10.74 6.34 9.33
CA LEU A 125 -11.67 5.93 8.27
C LEU A 125 -13.12 5.99 8.76
N PRO A 126 -14.01 6.73 8.06
CA PRO A 126 -15.43 6.75 8.39
C PRO A 126 -16.21 5.62 7.70
N PHE A 127 -15.56 4.81 6.87
CA PHE A 127 -16.15 3.78 6.02
C PHE A 127 -15.17 2.61 5.79
N LYS A 128 -15.67 1.52 5.21
CA LYS A 128 -14.80 0.48 4.62
C LYS A 128 -14.09 1.04 3.40
N ALA A 129 -12.75 1.03 3.39
CA ALA A 129 -11.98 1.46 2.23
C ALA A 129 -12.03 0.38 1.12
N ASP A 130 -11.52 0.67 -0.06
CA ASP A 130 -11.36 -0.37 -1.10
C ASP A 130 -10.05 -1.15 -0.89
N LEU A 131 -9.02 -0.42 -0.45
CA LEU A 131 -7.70 -0.98 -0.18
C LEU A 131 -7.14 -0.43 1.14
N VAL A 132 -6.24 -1.19 1.75
CA VAL A 132 -5.34 -0.72 2.81
C VAL A 132 -3.92 -0.87 2.33
N LEU A 133 -3.19 0.23 2.28
CA LEU A 133 -1.81 0.30 1.83
C LEU A 133 -0.88 0.56 3.02
N LEU A 134 0.12 -0.29 3.16
CA LEU A 134 1.12 -0.26 4.22
C LEU A 134 2.50 -0.03 3.60
N VAL A 135 3.29 0.80 4.29
CA VAL A 135 4.73 0.84 4.11
C VAL A 135 5.35 0.26 5.38
N CYS A 136 6.03 -0.87 5.25
CA CYS A 136 6.53 -1.67 6.37
C CYS A 136 7.89 -2.29 6.01
N ASP A 137 8.65 -2.75 7.00
CA ASP A 137 9.88 -3.49 6.73
C ASP A 137 9.61 -4.93 6.25
N ASN A 138 10.69 -5.65 5.94
CA ASN A 138 10.62 -7.03 5.47
C ASN A 138 10.04 -8.00 6.50
N LEU A 139 10.39 -7.83 7.78
CA LEU A 139 9.95 -8.73 8.84
C LEU A 139 8.46 -8.55 9.13
N GLN A 140 8.00 -7.30 9.20
CA GLN A 140 6.58 -6.94 9.29
C GLN A 140 5.80 -7.48 8.11
N ALA A 141 6.33 -7.32 6.89
CA ALA A 141 5.70 -7.83 5.68
C ALA A 141 5.57 -9.35 5.70
N THR A 142 6.60 -10.09 6.12
CA THR A 142 6.56 -11.56 6.23
C THR A 142 5.38 -12.01 7.10
N HIS A 143 5.21 -11.43 8.28
CA HIS A 143 4.11 -11.80 9.17
C HIS A 143 2.73 -11.57 8.56
N LEU A 144 2.54 -10.41 7.91
CA LEU A 144 1.29 -10.08 7.25
C LEU A 144 1.00 -10.98 6.04
N LEU A 145 2.02 -11.34 5.27
CA LEU A 145 1.90 -12.24 4.12
C LEU A 145 1.64 -13.69 4.54
N ASP A 146 2.27 -14.16 5.62
CA ASP A 146 2.02 -15.48 6.19
C ASP A 146 0.59 -15.59 6.74
N ASP A 147 0.12 -14.56 7.44
CA ASP A 147 -1.26 -14.47 7.88
C ASP A 147 -2.23 -14.40 6.68
N THR A 148 -1.86 -13.73 5.59
CA THR A 148 -2.63 -13.71 4.33
C THR A 148 -2.73 -15.11 3.71
N ILE A 149 -1.62 -15.85 3.63
CA ILE A 149 -1.59 -17.23 3.14
C ILE A 149 -2.54 -18.09 3.97
N ALA A 150 -2.45 -17.98 5.29
CA ALA A 150 -3.25 -18.79 6.19
C ALA A 150 -4.76 -18.50 6.09
N VAL A 151 -5.19 -17.24 5.91
CA VAL A 151 -6.63 -16.90 5.77
C VAL A 151 -7.17 -17.13 4.37
N SER A 152 -6.31 -17.13 3.35
CA SER A 152 -6.71 -17.33 1.95
C SER A 152 -6.60 -18.79 1.49
N GLY A 153 -5.88 -19.64 2.23
CA GLY A 153 -5.61 -21.03 1.86
C GLY A 153 -4.68 -21.18 0.65
N GLN A 154 -3.97 -20.12 0.26
CA GLN A 154 -3.07 -20.12 -0.89
C GLN A 154 -1.68 -20.67 -0.51
N ALA A 155 -1.08 -21.49 -1.37
CA ALA A 155 0.27 -21.99 -1.13
C ALA A 155 1.36 -20.91 -1.32
N SER A 156 1.06 -19.84 -2.06
CA SER A 156 1.98 -18.73 -2.32
C SER A 156 1.23 -17.46 -2.73
N LEU A 157 1.89 -16.31 -2.58
CA LEU A 157 1.39 -15.01 -3.01
C LEU A 157 2.24 -14.48 -4.17
N PRO A 158 1.63 -13.78 -5.15
CA PRO A 158 2.34 -13.24 -6.29
C PRO A 158 3.15 -12.00 -5.89
N PHE A 159 4.42 -11.97 -6.32
CA PHE A 159 5.28 -10.80 -6.19
C PHE A 159 5.25 -9.98 -7.49
N ALA A 160 4.91 -8.69 -7.40
CA ALA A 160 4.72 -7.82 -8.56
C ALA A 160 5.49 -6.50 -8.42
N HIS A 161 6.81 -6.59 -8.58
CA HIS A 161 7.67 -5.40 -8.64
C HIS A 161 7.48 -4.62 -9.95
N LYS A 162 7.56 -3.29 -9.87
CA LYS A 162 7.32 -2.37 -10.98
C LYS A 162 8.46 -1.34 -11.03
N VAL A 163 9.15 -1.24 -12.17
CA VAL A 163 10.27 -0.28 -12.36
C VAL A 163 9.85 1.18 -12.12
N ASN A 164 8.58 1.49 -12.37
CA ASN A 164 7.91 2.71 -11.92
C ASN A 164 6.46 2.42 -11.50
N GLY A 165 5.84 3.37 -10.79
CA GLY A 165 4.46 3.19 -10.32
C GLY A 165 4.30 2.18 -9.16
N ALA A 166 5.29 2.05 -8.28
CA ALA A 166 5.24 1.10 -7.16
C ALA A 166 4.06 1.34 -6.20
N PHE A 167 3.68 2.59 -5.90
CA PHE A 167 2.48 2.88 -5.11
C PHE A 167 1.18 2.75 -5.93
N CYS A 168 1.04 3.53 -7.00
CA CYS A 168 -0.21 3.58 -7.78
C CYS A 168 -0.51 2.27 -8.51
N GLY A 169 0.49 1.66 -9.15
CA GLY A 169 0.35 0.40 -9.87
C GLY A 169 0.05 -0.77 -8.93
N THR A 170 0.61 -0.77 -7.72
CA THR A 170 0.30 -1.80 -6.71
C THR A 170 -1.11 -1.63 -6.17
N ALA A 171 -1.55 -0.40 -5.89
CA ALA A 171 -2.94 -0.13 -5.53
C ALA A 171 -3.93 -0.59 -6.62
N VAL A 172 -3.69 -0.22 -7.88
CA VAL A 172 -4.57 -0.64 -8.99
C VAL A 172 -4.53 -2.15 -9.21
N SER A 173 -3.34 -2.78 -9.14
CA SER A 173 -3.22 -4.24 -9.25
C SER A 173 -4.01 -4.96 -8.17
N ALA A 174 -3.88 -4.53 -6.90
CA ALA A 174 -4.58 -5.12 -5.77
C ALA A 174 -6.11 -4.96 -5.93
N TYR A 175 -6.55 -3.80 -6.39
CA TYR A 175 -7.97 -3.53 -6.63
C TYR A 175 -8.56 -4.40 -7.73
N LYS A 176 -7.85 -4.56 -8.85
CA LYS A 176 -8.33 -5.32 -10.00
C LYS A 176 -8.31 -6.81 -9.76
N HIS A 177 -7.23 -7.32 -9.19
CA HIS A 177 -7.04 -8.75 -8.96
C HIS A 177 -7.69 -9.24 -7.67
N LYS A 178 -8.20 -8.32 -6.82
CA LYS A 178 -8.80 -8.63 -5.51
C LYS A 178 -7.91 -9.54 -4.67
N ARG A 179 -6.61 -9.27 -4.67
CA ARG A 179 -5.59 -9.98 -3.89
C ARG A 179 -4.54 -9.03 -3.34
N VAL A 180 -3.81 -9.49 -2.33
CA VAL A 180 -2.68 -8.74 -1.76
C VAL A 180 -1.57 -8.63 -2.80
N GLU A 181 -0.99 -7.43 -2.89
CA GLU A 181 0.12 -7.16 -3.80
C GLU A 181 1.31 -6.60 -3.02
N LEU A 182 2.47 -7.23 -3.23
CA LEU A 182 3.76 -6.82 -2.69
C LEU A 182 4.59 -6.14 -3.78
N SER A 183 5.22 -5.01 -3.44
CA SER A 183 6.14 -4.31 -4.32
C SER A 183 7.32 -3.70 -3.56
N LEU A 184 8.50 -3.76 -4.17
CA LEU A 184 9.63 -2.92 -3.75
C LEU A 184 9.41 -1.47 -4.20
N ALA A 185 10.09 -0.55 -3.53
CA ALA A 185 10.06 0.86 -3.88
C ALA A 185 10.66 1.11 -5.28
N CYS A 186 9.95 1.88 -6.10
CA CYS A 186 10.50 2.45 -7.34
C CYS A 186 11.19 3.81 -7.05
N PRO A 187 11.88 4.44 -8.02
CA PRO A 187 12.55 5.73 -7.79
C PRO A 187 11.63 6.85 -7.28
N GLY A 188 10.37 6.86 -7.75
CA GLY A 188 9.35 7.80 -7.26
C GLY A 188 8.90 7.50 -5.83
N ALA A 189 8.88 6.23 -5.43
CA ALA A 189 8.53 5.83 -4.07
C ALA A 189 9.60 6.27 -3.06
N TYR A 190 10.89 6.15 -3.40
CA TYR A 190 11.98 6.73 -2.60
C TYR A 190 11.92 8.27 -2.54
N THR A 191 11.99 8.93 -3.70
CA THR A 191 12.16 10.40 -3.74
C THR A 191 10.93 11.18 -3.27
N SER A 192 9.75 10.75 -3.74
CA SER A 192 8.48 11.45 -3.52
C SER A 192 7.65 10.81 -2.42
N GLY A 193 7.69 9.47 -2.30
CA GLY A 193 7.00 8.72 -1.24
C GLY A 193 7.75 8.67 0.09
N LYS A 194 8.99 9.18 0.13
CA LYS A 194 9.84 9.24 1.33
C LYS A 194 10.06 7.86 1.95
N MET A 195 10.18 6.84 1.11
CA MET A 195 10.48 5.50 1.60
C MET A 195 11.96 5.39 2.02
N GLU A 196 12.20 4.64 3.08
CA GLU A 196 13.53 4.33 3.58
C GLU A 196 14.08 3.02 2.99
N ARG A 197 15.40 2.82 3.13
CA ARG A 197 16.05 1.57 2.72
C ARG A 197 15.47 0.41 3.53
N GLY A 198 14.99 -0.62 2.85
CA GLY A 198 14.40 -1.81 3.50
C GLY A 198 12.89 -1.73 3.70
N GLU A 199 12.25 -0.60 3.41
CA GLU A 199 10.79 -0.52 3.38
C GLU A 199 10.21 -1.16 2.10
N LEU A 200 9.10 -1.85 2.28
CA LEU A 200 8.29 -2.52 1.27
C LEU A 200 6.91 -1.86 1.17
N ILE A 201 6.24 -2.05 0.05
CA ILE A 201 4.85 -1.64 -0.15
C ILE A 201 3.99 -2.89 -0.15
N LEU A 202 3.07 -2.99 0.80
CA LEU A 202 1.99 -3.96 0.79
C LEU A 202 0.67 -3.25 0.56
N CYS A 203 -0.17 -3.82 -0.31
CA CYS A 203 -1.51 -3.30 -0.55
C CYS A 203 -2.52 -4.44 -0.52
N PHE A 204 -3.49 -4.31 0.39
CA PHE A 204 -4.52 -5.30 0.64
C PHE A 204 -5.86 -4.79 0.11
N PRO A 205 -6.64 -5.63 -0.59
CA PRO A 205 -8.08 -5.43 -0.65
C PRO A 205 -8.67 -5.44 0.75
N TRP A 206 -9.61 -4.54 1.02
CA TRP A 206 -10.22 -4.37 2.35
C TRP A 206 -10.67 -5.69 2.98
N GLU A 207 -11.47 -6.47 2.26
CA GLU A 207 -12.04 -7.74 2.75
C GLU A 207 -10.97 -8.80 3.11
N ILE A 208 -9.78 -8.73 2.51
CA ILE A 208 -8.66 -9.60 2.89
C ILE A 208 -7.97 -9.04 4.13
N PHE A 209 -7.79 -7.71 4.18
CA PHE A 209 -7.18 -7.04 5.31
C PHE A 209 -7.95 -7.30 6.61
N GLU A 210 -9.29 -7.26 6.60
CA GLU A 210 -10.11 -7.56 7.80
C GLU A 210 -9.73 -8.93 8.38
N LYS A 211 -9.71 -9.97 7.53
CA LYS A 211 -9.36 -11.34 7.93
C LYS A 211 -7.93 -11.47 8.45
N VAL A 212 -6.98 -10.77 7.83
CA VAL A 212 -5.58 -10.77 8.24
C VAL A 212 -5.42 -10.12 9.62
N ILE A 213 -6.10 -9.01 9.88
CA ILE A 213 -6.06 -8.35 11.18
C ILE A 213 -6.72 -9.21 12.26
N ASP A 214 -7.89 -9.78 11.98
CA ASP A 214 -8.58 -10.68 12.92
C ASP A 214 -7.68 -11.86 13.30
N ARG A 215 -7.04 -12.48 12.30
CA ARG A 215 -6.05 -13.55 12.53
C ARG A 215 -4.86 -13.07 13.36
N LEU A 216 -4.30 -11.89 13.06
CA LEU A 216 -3.19 -11.33 13.84
C LEU A 216 -3.59 -11.14 15.31
N GLN A 217 -4.81 -10.67 15.57
CA GLN A 217 -5.34 -10.52 16.93
C GLN A 217 -5.50 -11.87 17.63
N GLU A 218 -6.13 -12.85 16.99
CA GLU A 218 -6.28 -14.20 17.52
C GLU A 218 -4.93 -14.84 17.83
N ARG A 219 -3.98 -14.71 16.90
CA ARG A 219 -2.62 -15.23 17.03
C ARG A 219 -1.89 -14.57 18.19
N ALA A 220 -1.98 -13.24 18.30
CA ALA A 220 -1.39 -12.47 19.39
C ALA A 220 -1.90 -12.93 20.77
N ILE A 221 -3.19 -13.22 20.90
CA ILE A 221 -3.80 -13.72 22.15
C ILE A 221 -3.36 -15.15 22.45
N ARG A 222 -3.34 -16.03 21.44
CA ARG A 222 -3.11 -17.47 21.65
C ARG A 222 -1.65 -17.83 21.91
N GLN A 223 -0.73 -17.19 21.19
CA GLN A 223 0.66 -17.63 21.11
C GLN A 223 1.65 -16.49 20.83
N GLY A 224 1.25 -15.23 21.03
CA GLY A 224 2.07 -14.07 20.68
C GLY A 224 2.00 -13.68 19.21
N ALA A 225 2.41 -12.45 18.94
CA ALA A 225 2.27 -11.80 17.64
C ALA A 225 3.42 -12.05 16.66
N SER A 226 4.49 -12.72 17.09
CA SER A 226 5.56 -13.16 16.19
C SER A 226 5.38 -14.62 15.78
N LEU A 227 5.65 -14.92 14.51
CA LEU A 227 5.67 -16.28 13.96
C LEU A 227 7.05 -16.93 14.08
N LEU A 228 8.11 -16.15 14.36
CA LEU A 228 9.48 -16.68 14.49
C LEU A 228 9.69 -17.43 15.79
N SER A 229 9.17 -16.91 16.91
CA SER A 229 9.11 -17.61 18.20
C SER A 229 7.74 -17.34 18.86
N GLY A 230 6.99 -18.41 19.10
CA GLY A 230 5.57 -18.38 19.50
C GLY A 230 5.29 -17.93 20.93
N SER A 231 5.89 -16.82 21.39
CA SER A 231 5.64 -16.27 22.73
C SER A 231 5.97 -14.78 22.89
N ARG A 232 6.19 -14.02 21.79
CA ARG A 232 6.52 -12.59 21.88
C ARG A 232 5.32 -11.69 21.61
N ASP A 233 5.24 -10.60 22.37
CA ASP A 233 4.18 -9.61 22.27
C ASP A 233 4.20 -8.83 20.95
N TYR A 234 5.36 -8.72 20.30
CA TYR A 234 5.50 -8.03 19.02
C TYR A 234 6.62 -8.59 18.15
N VAL A 235 6.48 -8.36 16.84
CA VAL A 235 7.41 -8.78 15.79
C VAL A 235 8.76 -8.07 15.93
N GLY A 236 9.85 -8.84 15.93
CA GLY A 236 11.22 -8.32 15.97
C GLY A 236 11.97 -8.55 17.29
N LEU A 237 11.28 -8.90 18.38
CA LEU A 237 11.94 -9.28 19.64
C LEU A 237 12.72 -10.59 19.57
N ASP A 238 12.41 -11.40 18.57
CA ASP A 238 12.82 -12.80 18.46
C ASP A 238 13.52 -13.11 17.15
N VAL A 239 14.11 -12.10 16.50
CA VAL A 239 14.95 -12.31 15.31
C VAL A 239 16.09 -13.30 15.62
N CYS A 240 16.49 -13.43 16.89
CA CYS A 240 17.48 -14.38 17.37
C CYS A 240 16.95 -15.83 17.55
N GLY A 241 15.65 -16.07 17.32
CA GLY A 241 14.97 -17.35 17.50
C GLY A 241 14.96 -17.87 18.94
N ASN A 242 15.29 -17.02 19.92
CA ASN A 242 15.67 -17.44 21.28
C ASN A 242 16.68 -18.60 21.27
N CYS A 243 17.65 -18.56 20.35
CA CYS A 243 18.64 -19.62 20.23
C CYS A 243 19.31 -19.86 21.58
N PRO A 244 19.23 -21.08 22.16
CA PRO A 244 19.79 -21.37 23.48
C PRO A 244 21.32 -21.25 23.51
N LEU A 245 21.95 -21.05 22.35
CA LEU A 245 23.39 -20.83 22.21
C LEU A 245 23.78 -19.34 22.33
N MET A 246 22.85 -18.40 22.18
CA MET A 246 23.11 -16.96 22.34
C MET A 246 22.89 -16.51 23.79
N ILE A 247 23.72 -17.03 24.70
CA ILE A 247 23.74 -16.65 26.13
C ILE A 247 24.88 -15.65 26.34
N PHE A 248 24.56 -14.41 26.69
CA PHE A 248 25.53 -13.39 27.05
C PHE A 248 25.77 -13.42 28.57
N LYS A 249 27.03 -13.37 29.00
CA LYS A 249 27.43 -13.20 30.41
C LYS A 249 27.63 -11.74 30.75
#